data_AF-W1XW37-F1
#
_entry.id   AF-W1XW37-F1
#
_cell.length_a   1.000
_cell.length_b   1.000
_cell.length_c   1.000
_cell.angle_alpha   90.00
_cell.angle_beta   90.00
_cell.angle_gamma   90.00
#
_symmetry.space_group_name_H-M   'P 1'
#
loop_
_entity.id
_entity.type
_entity.pdbx_description
1 polymer ?
#
loop_
_entity_poly.entity_id
_entity_poly.type
_entity_poly.pdbx_seq_one_letter_code
_entity_poly.pdbx_strand_id
1 'polypeptide(L)' 'DIVSTDEKLLIPHPRIKERAFVLVPLMDLNKELTIEGKTIEAYLEHLNQEERDEVKKFRL' A
#
# COMPACT_ATOMS: atom_id res chain seq x y z
N ASP A 1 -13.57 -9.18 -6.33
CA ASP A 1 -12.98 -7.82 -6.35
C ASP A 1 -14.04 -6.77 -6.60
N ILE A 2 -14.02 -5.69 -5.83
CA ILE A 2 -14.88 -4.51 -6.06
C ILE A 2 -13.99 -3.44 -6.69
N VAL A 3 -14.39 -2.98 -7.88
CA VAL A 3 -13.70 -1.91 -8.61
C VAL A 3 -14.69 -0.77 -8.81
N SER A 4 -14.26 0.44 -8.49
CA SER A 4 -15.03 1.65 -8.73
C SER A 4 -14.16 2.66 -9.46
N THR A 5 -14.68 3.18 -10.56
CA THR A 5 -14.03 4.19 -11.41
C THR A 5 -14.84 5.50 -11.42
N ASP A 6 -15.70 5.70 -10.42
CA ASP A 6 -16.50 6.91 -10.29
C ASP A 6 -15.60 8.09 -9.87
N GLU A 7 -15.90 9.29 -10.35
CA GLU A 7 -15.15 10.51 -10.00
C GLU A 7 -15.08 10.74 -8.48
N LYS A 8 -16.14 10.37 -7.76
CA LYS A 8 -16.22 10.52 -6.29
C LYS A 8 -15.69 9.32 -5.52
N LEU A 9 -15.50 8.17 -6.18
CA LEU A 9 -15.07 6.94 -5.53
C LEU A 9 -14.19 6.08 -6.46
N LEU A 10 -12.89 6.08 -6.17
CA LEU A 10 -11.93 5.24 -6.86
C LEU A 10 -11.48 4.10 -5.96
N ILE A 11 -11.80 2.87 -6.35
CA ILE A 11 -11.41 1.64 -5.66
C ILE A 11 -10.78 0.68 -6.67
N PRO A 12 -9.57 0.16 -6.41
CA PRO A 12 -8.65 0.58 -5.35
C PRO A 12 -8.17 2.03 -5.53
N HIS A 13 -7.80 2.69 -4.43
CA HIS A 13 -7.34 4.08 -4.49
C HIS A 13 -6.08 4.19 -5.39
N PRO A 14 -6.03 5.14 -6.34
CA PRO A 14 -4.98 5.17 -7.39
C PRO A 14 -3.55 5.28 -6.83
N ARG A 15 -3.41 5.94 -5.68
CA ARG A 15 -2.13 6.16 -4.98
C ARG A 15 -1.90 5.23 -3.79
N ILE A 16 -2.65 4.14 -3.66
CA ILE A 16 -2.49 3.19 -2.55
C ILE A 16 -1.05 2.62 -2.48
N LYS A 17 -0.44 2.47 -3.65
CA LYS A 17 0.92 1.96 -3.87
C LYS A 17 2.06 2.95 -3.60
N GLU A 18 1.75 4.23 -3.38
CA GLU A 18 2.76 5.28 -3.19
C GLU A 18 3.01 5.56 -1.71
N ARG A 19 2.20 5.00 -0.80
CA ARG A 19 2.15 5.40 0.60
C ARG A 19 2.61 4.26 1.49
N ALA A 20 3.77 4.42 2.11
CA ALA A 20 4.30 3.40 3.02
C ALA A 20 3.33 3.15 4.18
N PHE A 21 2.68 4.18 4.72
CA PHE A 21 1.77 4.06 5.87
C PHE A 21 0.51 3.25 5.56
N VAL A 22 0.19 3.03 4.28
CA VAL A 22 -0.89 2.13 3.85
C VAL A 22 -0.34 0.74 3.58
N LEU A 23 0.78 0.64 2.87
CA LEU A 23 1.37 -0.62 2.46
C LEU A 23 1.92 -1.44 3.65
N VAL A 24 2.55 -0.80 4.64
CA VAL A 24 3.12 -1.51 5.80
C VAL A 24 2.05 -2.22 6.64
N PRO A 25 0.94 -1.56 7.05
CA PRO A 25 -0.15 -2.25 7.73
C PRO A 25 -0.80 -3.35 6.87
N LEU A 26 -0.95 -3.13 5.56
CA LEU A 26 -1.50 -4.15 4.66
C LEU A 26 -0.59 -5.39 4.58
N MET A 27 0.73 -5.19 4.56
CA MET A 27 1.71 -6.27 4.58
C MET A 27 1.66 -7.05 5.91
N ASP A 28 1.45 -6.36 7.03
CA ASP A 28 1.30 -7.01 8.34
C ASP A 28 0.00 -7.83 8.43
N LEU A 29 -1.06 -7.44 7.70
CA LEU A 29 -2.31 -8.19 7.61
C LEU A 29 -2.22 -9.38 6.66
N ASN A 30 -1.69 -9.19 5.44
CA ASN A 30 -1.53 -10.24 4.45
C ASN A 30 -0.36 -9.94 3.50
N LYS A 31 0.74 -10.69 3.66
CA LYS A 31 1.95 -10.55 2.84
C LYS A 31 1.78 -11.04 1.40
N GLU A 32 0.83 -11.94 1.16
CA GLU A 32 0.54 -12.48 -0.17
C GLU A 32 -0.44 -11.61 -0.96
N LEU A 33 -0.91 -10.50 -0.38
CA LEU A 33 -1.81 -9.59 -1.07
C LEU A 33 -1.09 -8.97 -2.27
N THR A 34 -1.76 -9.03 -3.42
CA THR A 34 -1.30 -8.44 -4.67
C THR A 34 -2.22 -7.29 -5.06
N ILE A 35 -1.63 -6.19 -5.52
CA ILE A 35 -2.32 -5.04 -6.08
C ILE A 35 -1.84 -4.94 -7.53
N GLU A 36 -2.77 -4.91 -8.49
CA GLU A 36 -2.43 -4.82 -9.94
C GLU A 36 -1.39 -5.86 -10.41
N GLY A 37 -1.38 -7.05 -9.81
CA GLY A 37 -0.46 -8.15 -10.15
C GLY A 37 0.95 -8.06 -9.55
N LYS A 38 1.23 -7.06 -8.71
CA LYS A 38 2.48 -6.97 -7.92
C LYS A 38 2.19 -7.16 -6.43
N THR A 39 3.13 -7.74 -5.69
CA THR A 39 3.03 -7.88 -4.24
C THR A 39 3.18 -6.52 -3.55
N ILE A 40 2.61 -6.38 -2.34
CA ILE A 40 2.83 -5.19 -1.50
C ILE A 40 4.33 -4.94 -1.26
N GLU A 41 5.09 -6.02 -1.04
CA GLU A 41 6.55 -5.95 -0.85
C GLU A 41 7.25 -5.28 -2.03
N ALA A 42 6.90 -5.67 -3.27
CA ALA A 42 7.46 -5.04 -4.45
C ALA A 42 7.16 -3.53 -4.49
N TYR A 43 5.96 -3.09 -4.08
CA TYR A 43 5.66 -1.66 -4.01
C TYR A 43 6.47 -0.94 -2.93
N LEU A 44 6.63 -1.53 -1.75
CA LEU A 44 7.45 -0.97 -0.66
C LEU A 44 8.92 -0.80 -1.07
N GLU A 45 9.46 -1.71 -1.86
CA GLU A 45 10.83 -1.59 -2.38
C GLU A 45 10.99 -0.45 -3.40
N HIS A 46 9.93 -0.10 -4.14
CA HIS A 46 9.96 1.01 -5.09
C HIS A 46 9.70 2.38 -4.44
N LEU A 47 9.35 2.41 -3.15
CA LEU A 47 9.18 3.67 -2.42
C LEU A 47 10.53 4.30 -2.07
N ASN A 48 10.55 5.62 -2.11
CA ASN A 48 11.68 6.41 -1.66
C ASN A 48 11.90 6.25 -0.15
N GLN A 49 13.12 6.54 0.29
CA GLN A 49 13.49 6.42 1.70
C GLN A 49 12.64 7.32 2.62
N GLU A 50 12.31 8.54 2.17
CA GLU A 50 11.46 9.47 2.93
C GLU A 50 10.11 8.86 3.30
N GLU A 51 9.40 8.29 2.31
CA GLU A 51 8.11 7.61 2.52
C GLU A 51 8.24 6.43 3.51
N ARG A 52 9.31 5.65 3.39
CA ARG A 52 9.54 4.50 4.29
C ARG A 52 9.82 4.95 5.72
N ASP A 53 10.50 6.08 5.89
CA ASP A 53 10.87 6.65 7.19
C ASP A 53 9.67 7.29 7.92
N GLU A 54 8.59 7.63 7.20
CA GLU A 54 7.32 8.07 7.80
C GLU A 54 6.66 6.97 8.63
N VAL A 55 6.98 5.71 8.37
CA VAL A 55 6.35 4.57 9.04
C VAL A 55 7.29 3.94 10.04
N LYS A 56 6.91 4.02 11.32
CA LYS A 56 7.65 3.38 12.42
C LYS A 56 6.74 2.39 13.13
N LYS A 57 7.18 1.13 13.21
CA LYS A 57 6.50 0.12 14.01
C LYS A 57 6.63 0.49 15.49
N PHE A 58 5.53 0.91 16.09
CA PHE A 58 5.46 1.10 17.53
C PHE A 58 5.47 -0.28 18.21
N ARG A 59 6.40 -0.49 19.15
CA ARG A 59 6.42 -1.67 20.03
C ARG A 59 6.23 -1.16 21.46
N LEU A 60 5.24 -1.71 22.14
CA LEU A 60 4.99 -1.51 23.58
C LEU A 60 5.99 -2.30 24.42
#